data_AF-A0A4Q3Y2U8-F1
#
_entry.id   AF-A0A4Q3Y2U8-F1
#
_cell.length_a   1.000
_cell.length_b   1.000
_cell.length_c   1.000
_cell.angle_alpha   90.00
_cell.angle_beta   90.00
_cell.angle_gamma   90.00
#
_symmetry.space_group_name_H-M   'P 1'
#
loop_
_entity.id
_entity.type
_entity.pdbx_description
1 polymer ?
#
loop_
_entity_poly.entity_id
_entity_poly.type
_entity_poly.pdbx_seq_one_letter_code
_entity_poly.pdbx_strand_id
1 'polypeptide(L)'
;MDNGSERALREAALVPTGPEPVPVSAHPANDQPRGAYYAFGPVAAVIDAFNCLYPGKVVSIDFIPEKQCVGEDGIAAQAFALFPDEGGPPEIWVSDATPVLGLPDTIAHELAHIAAGAEADHGPEFDAAYEAIWQEMTRRLAPAQ
;
A
#
# COMPACT_ATOMS: atom_id res chain seq x y z
N MET A 1 45.56 -3.06 -35.07
CA MET A 1 45.28 -4.20 -34.16
C MET A 1 43.94 -3.91 -33.55
N ASP A 2 43.01 -4.79 -33.89
CA ASP A 2 41.60 -4.79 -33.58
C ASP A 2 41.41 -5.20 -32.11
N ASN A 3 40.67 -4.42 -31.32
CA ASN A 3 40.13 -4.86 -30.03
C ASN A 3 38.59 -4.88 -30.10
N GLY A 4 38.07 -5.68 -31.03
CA GLY A 4 36.68 -6.12 -31.12
C GLY A 4 36.15 -6.89 -29.90
N SER A 5 36.43 -6.42 -28.69
CA SER A 5 35.96 -6.99 -27.42
C SER A 5 35.28 -5.98 -26.49
N GLU A 6 35.21 -4.68 -26.84
CA GLU A 6 34.44 -3.68 -26.06
C GLU A 6 33.10 -3.26 -26.70
N ARG A 7 32.75 -3.83 -27.86
CA ARG A 7 31.50 -3.53 -28.58
C ARG A 7 30.43 -4.63 -28.50
N ALA A 8 30.62 -5.64 -27.65
CA ALA A 8 29.75 -6.83 -27.58
C ALA A 8 28.99 -7.00 -26.23
N LEU A 9 28.90 -5.96 -25.39
CA LEU A 9 28.09 -5.98 -24.16
C LEU A 9 27.15 -4.78 -24.04
N ARG A 10 26.82 -4.13 -25.17
CA ARG A 10 25.78 -3.12 -25.27
C ARG A 10 24.66 -3.60 -26.20
N GLU A 11 23.99 -4.69 -25.82
CA GLU A 11 22.71 -5.12 -26.40
C GLU A 11 22.30 -6.43 -25.71
N ALA A 12 21.67 -6.32 -24.53
CA ALA A 12 20.75 -7.30 -23.92
C ALA A 12 20.48 -6.94 -22.45
N ALA A 13 20.03 -5.71 -22.18
CA ALA A 13 19.21 -5.47 -21.00
C ALA A 13 17.80 -5.26 -21.54
N LEU A 14 17.10 -6.37 -21.73
CA LEU A 14 15.65 -6.36 -21.89
C LEU A 14 15.13 -5.67 -20.62
N VAL A 15 14.73 -4.40 -20.74
CA VAL A 15 13.92 -3.77 -19.70
C VAL A 15 12.72 -4.70 -19.55
N PRO A 16 12.49 -5.35 -18.39
CA PRO A 16 11.23 -6.04 -18.20
C PRO A 16 10.19 -4.93 -18.23
N THR A 17 9.47 -4.85 -19.35
CA THR A 17 8.22 -4.10 -19.41
C THR A 17 7.28 -4.84 -18.47
N GLY A 18 7.37 -4.52 -17.18
CA GLY A 18 6.28 -4.79 -16.25
C GLY A 18 5.00 -4.21 -16.85
N PRO A 19 3.83 -4.80 -16.58
CA PRO A 19 2.58 -4.25 -17.07
C PRO A 19 2.52 -2.77 -16.67
N GLU A 20 2.16 -1.90 -17.62
CA GLU A 20 1.90 -0.49 -17.31
C GLU A 20 0.96 -0.40 -16.10
N PRO A 21 1.17 0.54 -15.16
CA PRO A 21 0.24 0.75 -14.07
C PRO A 21 -1.13 1.04 -14.69
N VAL A 22 -2.07 0.10 -14.49
CA VAL A 22 -3.43 0.25 -14.97
C VAL A 22 -4.00 1.50 -14.27
N PRO A 23 -4.47 2.51 -15.01
CA PRO A 23 -5.06 3.68 -14.39
C PRO A 23 -6.20 3.25 -13.47
N VAL A 24 -6.20 3.75 -12.23
CA VAL A 24 -7.32 3.64 -11.26
C VAL A 24 -8.49 4.49 -11.76
N SER A 25 -9.01 4.17 -12.93
CA SER A 25 -10.20 4.79 -13.51
C SER A 25 -11.17 3.71 -13.98
N ALA A 26 -11.42 2.73 -13.13
CA ALA A 26 -12.59 1.84 -13.19
C ALA A 26 -12.56 0.94 -11.95
N HIS A 27 -12.94 1.46 -10.78
CA HIS A 27 -13.24 0.55 -9.68
C HIS A 27 -14.57 -0.16 -10.03
N PRO A 28 -14.58 -1.48 -10.30
CA PRO A 28 -15.72 -2.15 -10.93
C PRO A 28 -16.83 -2.51 -9.92
N ALA A 29 -16.97 -1.75 -8.84
CA ALA A 29 -18.08 -1.92 -7.90
C ALA A 29 -19.44 -1.44 -8.46
N ASN A 30 -19.46 -0.85 -9.67
CA ASN A 30 -20.66 -0.19 -10.23
C ASN A 30 -21.40 -0.96 -11.34
N ASP A 31 -21.05 -2.21 -11.66
CA ASP A 31 -21.92 -3.09 -12.43
C ASP A 31 -21.85 -4.51 -11.84
N GLN A 32 -22.98 -4.99 -11.29
CA GLN A 32 -23.04 -6.16 -10.41
C GLN A 32 -22.62 -7.50 -11.08
N PRO A 33 -22.11 -8.50 -10.31
CA PRO A 33 -21.24 -9.56 -10.81
C PRO A 33 -21.97 -10.85 -11.24
N ARG A 34 -21.36 -11.60 -12.17
CA ARG A 34 -21.54 -13.06 -12.25
C ARG A 34 -20.34 -13.72 -11.55
N GLY A 35 -20.52 -14.24 -10.33
CA GLY A 35 -19.49 -14.97 -9.59
C GLY A 35 -19.50 -14.75 -8.07
N ALA A 36 -18.51 -15.31 -7.36
CA ALA A 36 -18.27 -15.04 -5.95
C ALA A 36 -17.60 -13.67 -5.78
N TYR A 37 -18.10 -12.85 -4.85
CA TYR A 37 -17.57 -11.55 -4.49
C TYR A 37 -17.05 -11.62 -3.05
N TYR A 38 -15.77 -11.32 -2.85
CA TYR A 38 -15.16 -11.23 -1.52
C TYR A 38 -14.71 -9.78 -1.30
N ALA A 39 -15.46 -9.06 -0.48
CA ALA A 39 -15.03 -7.78 0.07
C ALA A 39 -14.85 -7.96 1.58
N PHE A 40 -13.62 -7.80 2.05
CA PHE A 40 -13.37 -7.73 3.48
C PHE A 40 -13.74 -6.32 3.95
N GLY A 41 -15.03 -6.14 4.26
CA GLY A 41 -15.67 -4.85 4.50
C GLY A 41 -14.89 -3.87 5.38
N PRO A 42 -14.31 -4.31 6.52
CA PRO A 42 -13.52 -3.42 7.36
C PRO A 42 -12.26 -2.86 6.68
N VAL A 43 -11.48 -3.68 5.94
CA VAL A 43 -10.29 -3.19 5.21
C VAL A 43 -10.68 -2.24 4.08
N ALA A 44 -11.71 -2.59 3.31
CA ALA A 44 -12.21 -1.70 2.27
C ALA A 44 -12.64 -0.34 2.83
N ALA A 45 -13.31 -0.33 3.99
CA ALA A 45 -13.75 0.91 4.65
C ALA A 45 -12.58 1.77 5.15
N VAL A 46 -11.50 1.17 5.64
CA VAL A 46 -10.25 1.87 6.01
C VAL A 46 -9.63 2.53 4.77
N ILE A 47 -9.49 1.80 3.66
CA ILE A 47 -8.92 2.31 2.41
C ILE A 47 -9.77 3.46 1.85
N ASP A 48 -11.11 3.31 1.84
CA ASP A 48 -12.02 4.35 1.39
C ASP A 48 -11.96 5.61 2.26
N ALA A 49 -11.78 5.45 3.58
CA ALA A 49 -11.60 6.57 4.50
C ALA A 49 -10.28 7.32 4.21
N PHE A 50 -9.18 6.60 4.03
CA PHE A 50 -7.90 7.19 3.64
C PHE A 50 -8.00 7.94 2.30
N ASN A 51 -8.56 7.32 1.27
CA ASN A 51 -8.73 7.95 -0.05
C ASN A 51 -9.60 9.22 -0.01
N CYS A 52 -10.56 9.28 0.91
CA CYS A 52 -11.36 10.47 1.12
C CYS A 52 -10.55 11.62 1.75
N LEU A 53 -9.76 11.31 2.77
CA LEU A 53 -8.98 12.30 3.52
C LEU A 53 -7.77 12.79 2.70
N TYR A 54 -7.17 11.90 1.90
CA TYR A 54 -5.91 12.14 1.20
C TYR A 54 -6.00 11.80 -0.30
N PRO A 55 -6.89 12.46 -1.08
CA PRO A 55 -7.18 12.07 -2.47
C PRO A 55 -5.99 12.23 -3.45
N GLY A 56 -4.91 12.90 -3.04
CA GLY A 56 -3.68 13.04 -3.82
C GLY A 56 -2.59 12.03 -3.49
N LYS A 57 -2.78 11.17 -2.48
CA LYS A 57 -1.79 10.15 -2.10
C LYS A 57 -2.10 8.84 -2.81
N VAL A 58 -1.15 8.38 -3.61
CA VAL A 58 -1.19 7.08 -4.28
C VAL A 58 -0.32 6.12 -3.48
N VAL A 59 -0.86 4.95 -3.13
CA VAL A 59 -0.19 3.90 -2.35
C VAL A 59 -0.58 2.53 -2.89
N SER A 60 0.37 1.61 -2.99
CA SER A 60 0.08 0.18 -3.21
C SER A 60 0.06 -0.58 -1.90
N ILE A 61 -0.75 -1.64 -1.82
CA ILE A 61 -0.80 -2.52 -0.65
C ILE A 61 -0.64 -3.95 -1.17
N ASP A 62 0.46 -4.60 -0.81
CA ASP A 62 0.84 -5.91 -1.29
C ASP A 62 1.02 -6.88 -0.12
N PHE A 63 0.54 -8.11 -0.29
CA PHE A 63 0.78 -9.19 0.68
C PHE A 63 2.04 -9.95 0.31
N ILE A 64 3.00 -10.01 1.24
CA ILE A 64 4.29 -10.66 1.05
C ILE A 64 4.47 -11.82 2.03
N PRO A 65 5.30 -12.84 1.72
CA PRO A 65 5.62 -13.90 2.66
C PRO A 65 6.16 -13.35 3.98
N GLU A 66 5.69 -13.86 5.13
CA GLU A 66 6.10 -13.43 6.48
C GLU A 66 7.62 -13.25 6.64
N LYS A 67 8.41 -14.18 6.08
CA LYS A 67 9.88 -14.16 6.12
C LYS A 67 10.52 -12.94 5.41
N GLN A 68 9.77 -12.25 4.56
CA GLN A 68 10.18 -11.03 3.86
C GLN A 68 9.69 -9.78 4.58
N CYS A 69 8.73 -9.92 5.50
CA CYS A 69 8.21 -8.85 6.33
C CYS A 69 9.03 -8.75 7.62
N VAL A 70 10.31 -8.39 7.48
CA VAL A 70 11.28 -8.27 8.58
C VAL A 70 11.91 -6.88 8.53
N GLY A 71 11.90 -6.18 9.67
CA GLY A 71 12.44 -4.83 9.81
C GLY A 71 13.97 -4.82 9.76
N GLU A 72 14.56 -3.63 9.70
CA GLU A 72 16.02 -3.46 9.71
C GLU A 72 16.69 -4.02 10.98
N ASP A 73 15.94 -4.09 12.08
CA ASP A 73 16.34 -4.69 13.35
C ASP A 73 16.29 -6.24 13.35
N GLY A 74 15.85 -6.85 12.25
CA GLY A 74 15.70 -8.30 12.12
C GLY A 74 14.43 -8.85 12.77
N ILE A 75 13.51 -7.99 13.23
CA ILE A 75 12.26 -8.40 13.87
C ILE A 75 11.16 -8.50 12.81
N ALA A 76 10.40 -9.60 12.82
CA ALA A 76 9.23 -9.76 11.97
C ALA A 76 8.14 -8.75 12.35
N ALA A 77 7.62 -8.02 11.38
CA ALA A 77 6.47 -7.13 11.56
C ALA A 77 5.25 -7.67 10.82
N GLN A 78 4.08 -7.14 11.17
CA GLN A 78 2.83 -7.46 10.47
C GLN A 78 2.71 -6.68 9.16
N ALA A 79 3.25 -5.47 9.10
CA ALA A 79 3.35 -4.69 7.87
C ALA A 79 4.45 -3.63 7.97
N PHE A 80 4.76 -3.00 6.83
CA PHE A 80 5.61 -1.82 6.72
C PHE A 80 5.07 -0.83 5.70
N ALA A 81 5.10 0.45 6.06
CA ALA A 81 5.11 1.56 5.13
C ALA A 81 6.53 1.79 4.58
N LEU A 82 6.66 1.77 3.26
CA LEU A 82 7.92 1.93 2.54
C LEU A 82 7.87 3.22 1.71
N PHE A 83 8.92 4.03 1.85
CA PHE A 83 9.09 5.28 1.10
C PHE A 83 10.32 5.13 0.20
N PRO A 84 10.16 5.01 -1.13
CA PRO A 84 11.29 4.83 -2.03
C PRO A 84 12.24 6.06 -2.06
N ASP A 85 13.52 5.84 -1.78
CA ASP A 85 14.56 6.89 -1.78
C ASP A 85 14.70 7.59 -3.14
N GLU A 86 14.54 6.83 -4.23
CA GLU A 86 14.65 7.33 -5.62
C GLU A 86 13.41 8.13 -6.07
N GLY A 87 12.46 8.35 -5.16
CA GLY A 87 11.14 8.90 -5.46
C GLY A 87 10.20 7.85 -6.04
N GLY A 88 8.90 8.06 -5.84
CA GLY A 88 7.86 7.11 -6.23
C GLY A 88 6.68 7.17 -5.27
N PRO A 89 5.56 6.51 -5.61
CA PRO A 89 4.49 6.32 -4.63
C PRO A 89 5.02 5.43 -3.49
N PRO A 90 4.64 5.71 -2.24
CA PRO A 90 4.90 4.78 -1.15
C PRO A 90 4.18 3.45 -1.33
N GLU A 91 4.70 2.42 -0.68
CA GLU A 91 4.15 1.08 -0.71
C GLU A 91 3.84 0.61 0.71
N ILE A 92 2.85 -0.26 0.87
CA ILE A 92 2.59 -0.98 2.12
C ILE A 92 2.77 -2.46 1.84
N TRP A 93 3.70 -3.08 2.56
CA TRP A 93 3.88 -4.52 2.52
C TRP A 93 3.26 -5.14 3.76
N VAL A 94 2.32 -6.07 3.58
CA VAL A 94 1.62 -6.76 4.66
C VAL A 94 2.06 -8.23 4.69
N SER A 95 2.47 -8.73 5.85
CA SER A 95 2.80 -10.13 6.05
C SER A 95 1.57 -11.02 5.77
N ASP A 96 1.76 -12.09 5.00
CA ASP A 96 0.75 -13.13 4.75
C ASP A 96 0.37 -13.93 6.00
N ALA A 97 1.13 -13.80 7.09
CA ALA A 97 0.81 -14.34 8.41
C ALA A 97 -0.05 -13.40 9.26
N THR A 98 -0.35 -12.18 8.79
CA THR A 98 -1.15 -11.21 9.55
C THR A 98 -2.57 -11.75 9.77
N PRO A 99 -3.06 -11.82 11.02
CA PRO A 99 -4.40 -12.31 11.30
C PRO A 99 -5.46 -11.48 10.57
N VAL A 100 -6.41 -12.15 9.91
CA VAL A 100 -7.49 -11.47 9.15
C VAL A 100 -8.23 -10.43 9.99
N LEU A 101 -8.45 -10.70 11.28
CA LEU A 101 -9.10 -9.76 12.20
C LEU A 101 -8.24 -8.53 12.54
N GLY A 102 -6.92 -8.62 12.42
CA GLY A 102 -5.99 -7.52 12.66
C GLY A 102 -5.75 -6.64 11.42
N LEU A 103 -6.00 -7.16 10.21
CA LEU A 103 -5.73 -6.45 8.96
C LEU A 103 -6.28 -5.01 8.87
N PRO A 104 -7.50 -4.68 9.35
CA PRO A 104 -7.99 -3.31 9.26
C PRO A 104 -7.13 -2.33 10.06
N ASP A 105 -6.70 -2.74 11.26
CA ASP A 105 -5.86 -1.96 12.16
C ASP A 105 -4.44 -1.81 11.62
N THR A 106 -3.85 -2.93 11.20
CA THR A 106 -2.53 -2.94 10.55
C THR A 106 -2.49 -2.04 9.32
N ILE A 107 -3.48 -2.11 8.43
CA ILE A 107 -3.52 -1.27 7.23
C ILE A 107 -3.77 0.20 7.59
N ALA A 108 -4.66 0.49 8.54
CA ALA A 108 -4.88 1.86 9.01
C ALA A 108 -3.60 2.47 9.60
N HIS A 109 -2.81 1.66 10.33
CA HIS A 109 -1.53 2.07 10.90
C HIS A 109 -0.54 2.48 9.81
N GLU A 110 -0.31 1.62 8.82
CA GLU A 110 0.65 1.94 7.75
C GLU A 110 0.16 3.11 6.87
N LEU A 111 -1.15 3.21 6.62
CA LEU A 111 -1.71 4.38 5.92
C LEU A 111 -1.53 5.68 6.70
N ALA A 112 -1.54 5.64 8.04
CA ALA A 112 -1.25 6.80 8.86
C ALA A 112 0.22 7.25 8.72
N HIS A 113 1.18 6.32 8.65
CA HIS A 113 2.57 6.64 8.28
C HIS A 113 2.64 7.32 6.92
N ILE A 114 1.93 6.80 5.91
CA ILE A 114 1.89 7.42 4.57
C ILE A 114 1.28 8.83 4.59
N ALA A 115 0.23 9.04 5.39
CA ALA A 115 -0.41 10.33 5.55
C ALA A 115 0.54 11.36 6.19
N ALA A 116 1.17 10.98 7.31
CA ALA A 116 2.06 11.82 8.11
C ALA A 116 3.40 12.13 7.41
N GLY A 117 3.93 11.16 6.65
CA GLY A 117 5.20 11.25 5.95
C GLY A 117 6.34 10.51 6.67
N ALA A 118 7.38 10.14 5.92
CA ALA A 118 8.45 9.24 6.36
C ALA A 118 9.17 9.67 7.66
N GLU A 119 9.28 10.97 7.90
CA GLU A 119 10.01 11.53 9.05
C GLU A 119 9.15 11.65 10.32
N ALA A 120 7.84 11.37 10.23
CA ALA A 120 6.92 11.59 11.35
C ALA A 120 7.00 10.50 12.42
N ASP A 121 7.47 9.29 12.08
CA ASP A 121 7.45 8.11 12.95
C ASP A 121 6.06 7.94 13.61
N HIS A 122 5.96 7.47 14.86
CA HIS A 122 4.72 7.53 15.66
C HIS A 122 4.52 8.89 16.36
N GLY A 123 4.79 9.99 15.65
CA GLY A 123 4.63 11.36 16.13
C GLY A 123 3.20 11.92 16.08
N PRO A 124 3.01 13.19 16.46
CA PRO A 124 1.68 13.83 16.49
C PRO A 124 0.94 13.82 15.15
N GLU A 125 1.67 13.98 14.04
CA GLU A 125 1.12 13.92 12.68
C GLU A 125 0.58 12.51 12.36
N PHE A 126 1.29 11.48 12.80
CA PHE A 126 0.85 10.09 12.69
C PHE A 126 -0.42 9.86 13.52
N ASP A 127 -0.42 10.25 14.80
CA ASP A 127 -1.57 10.07 15.69
C ASP A 127 -2.82 10.76 15.13
N ALA A 128 -2.66 11.99 14.63
CA ALA A 128 -3.74 12.75 14.01
C ALA A 128 -4.27 12.07 12.73
N ALA A 129 -3.38 11.53 11.89
CA ALA A 129 -3.77 10.83 10.68
C ALA A 129 -4.48 9.51 10.99
N TYR A 130 -3.96 8.73 11.94
CA TYR A 130 -4.52 7.46 12.37
C TYR A 130 -5.94 7.64 12.91
N GLU A 131 -6.11 8.61 13.83
CA GLU A 131 -7.43 8.94 14.39
C GLU A 131 -8.39 9.43 13.30
N ALA A 132 -7.94 10.30 12.39
CA ALA A 132 -8.78 10.81 11.30
C ALA A 132 -9.30 9.69 10.40
N ILE A 133 -8.47 8.70 10.05
CA ILE A 133 -8.86 7.54 9.24
C ILE A 133 -9.99 6.77 9.93
N TRP A 134 -9.84 6.46 11.22
CA TRP A 134 -10.87 5.74 11.99
C TRP A 134 -12.16 6.53 12.15
N GLN A 135 -12.08 7.83 12.39
CA GLN A 135 -13.24 8.71 12.45
C GLN A 135 -13.99 8.74 11.13
N GLU A 136 -13.28 8.87 10.01
CA GLU A 136 -13.90 8.90 8.68
C GLU A 136 -14.51 7.55 8.30
N MET A 137 -13.83 6.44 8.60
CA MET A 137 -14.38 5.09 8.44
C MET A 137 -15.68 4.94 9.26
N THR A 138 -15.64 5.33 10.53
CA THR A 138 -16.81 5.24 11.42
C THR A 138 -17.96 6.09 10.89
N ARG A 139 -17.68 7.31 10.44
CA ARG A 139 -18.67 8.22 9.84
C ARG A 139 -19.32 7.61 8.60
N ARG A 140 -18.56 6.89 7.76
CA ARG A 140 -19.05 6.22 6.54
C ARG A 140 -19.86 4.97 6.81
N LEU A 141 -19.54 4.24 7.88
CA LEU A 141 -20.27 3.05 8.30
C LEU A 141 -21.50 3.35 9.15
N ALA A 142 -21.61 4.57 9.67
CA ALA A 142 -22.80 5.01 10.38
C ALA A 142 -24.02 4.98 9.43
N PRO A 143 -25.18 4.48 9.89
CA PRO A 143 -26.40 4.49 9.10
C PRO A 143 -26.81 5.93 8.77
N ALA A 144 -27.31 6.16 7.55
CA ALA A 144 -27.85 7.44 7.14
C ALA A 144 -28.99 7.85 8.09
N GLN A 145 -28.92 9.08 8.62
CA GLN A 145 -29.96 9.68 9.46
C GLN A 145 -31.13 10.19 8.63
#